data_AF-A0A7V5HH22-F1
#
_entry.id   AF-A0A7V5HH22-F1
#
_cell.length_a   1.000
_cell.length_b   1.000
_cell.length_c   1.000
_cell.angle_alpha   90.00
_cell.angle_beta   90.00
_cell.angle_gamma   90.00
#
_symmetry.space_group_name_H-M   'P 1'
#
loop_
_entity.id
_entity.type
_entity.pdbx_description
1 polymer ?
#
loop_
_entity_poly.entity_id
_entity_poly.type
_entity_poly.pdbx_seq_one_letter_code
_entity_poly.pdbx_strand_id
1 'polypeptide(L)'
;MPHIAQVILAGPEEKVIEEYISSYPDKYYRYGRLPRKRKLITSFGPTRYRLARLYDRQSKKVFSPLIKKLSILPHKHYQRGALEAAGGKVFYQT
;
A
#
# COMPACT_ATOMS: atom_id res chain seq x y z
N MET A 1 17.93 5.63 -6.47
CA MET A 1 16.93 6.67 -6.14
C MET A 1 15.68 6.00 -5.57
N PRO A 2 15.39 6.11 -4.26
CA PRO A 2 14.12 5.64 -3.72
C PRO A 2 12.97 6.46 -4.32
N HIS A 3 11.91 5.78 -4.73
CA HIS A 3 10.75 6.43 -5.31
C HIS A 3 9.95 7.16 -4.22
N ILE A 4 9.43 8.37 -4.47
CA ILE A 4 8.62 9.13 -3.48
C ILE A 4 7.53 8.29 -2.79
N ALA A 5 6.88 7.40 -3.52
CA ALA A 5 5.87 6.48 -2.97
C ALA A 5 6.47 5.51 -1.94
N GLN A 6 7.69 5.03 -2.16
CA GLN A 6 8.37 4.14 -1.23
C GLN A 6 8.76 4.87 0.06
N VAL A 7 9.12 6.15 -0.02
CA VAL A 7 9.43 6.98 1.16
C VAL A 7 8.18 7.22 1.99
N ILE A 8 7.09 7.64 1.35
CA ILE A 8 5.80 7.90 2.02
C ILE A 8 5.27 6.64 2.72
N LEU A 9 5.40 5.48 2.06
CA LEU A 9 4.83 4.23 2.55
C LEU A 9 5.74 3.52 3.58
N ALA A 10 7.02 3.86 3.69
CA ALA A 10 7.96 3.16 4.55
C ALA A 10 7.58 3.21 6.04
N GLY A 11 7.20 4.39 6.55
CA GLY A 11 6.82 4.57 7.95
C GLY A 11 5.58 3.74 8.34
N PRO A 12 4.44 3.91 7.65
CA PRO A 12 3.25 3.10 7.89
C PRO A 12 3.50 1.60 7.70
N GLU A 13 4.31 1.22 6.70
CA GLU A 13 4.67 -0.17 6.45
C GLU A 13 5.43 -0.79 7.62
N GLU A 14 6.45 -0.12 8.14
CA GLU A 14 7.25 -0.60 9.26
C GLU A 14 6.40 -0.73 10.54
N LYS A 15 5.60 0.30 10.86
CA LYS A 15 4.71 0.27 12.02
C LYS A 15 3.75 -0.92 11.98
N VAL A 16 3.14 -1.19 10.83
CA VAL A 16 2.21 -2.33 10.71
C VAL A 16 2.98 -3.66 10.81
N ILE A 17 4.20 -3.77 10.29
CA ILE A 17 5.02 -4.98 10.46
C ILE A 17 5.31 -5.22 11.95
N GLU A 18 5.73 -4.18 12.68
CA GLU A 18 5.99 -4.25 14.11
C GLU A 18 4.74 -4.66 14.90
N GLU A 19 3.57 -4.09 14.57
CA GLU A 19 2.29 -4.50 15.18
C GLU A 19 2.00 -5.99 14.98
N TYR A 20 2.20 -6.53 13.77
CA TYR A 20 1.98 -7.94 13.48
C TYR A 20 2.95 -8.86 14.24
N ILE A 21 4.24 -8.52 14.23
CA ILE A 21 5.29 -9.34 14.86
C ILE A 21 5.14 -9.29 16.39
N SER A 22 4.94 -8.11 16.97
CA SER A 22 4.78 -7.95 18.43
C SER A 22 3.51 -8.63 18.95
N SER A 23 2.41 -8.61 18.20
CA SER A 23 1.17 -9.27 18.60
C SER A 23 1.27 -10.80 18.56
N TYR A 24 2.09 -11.35 17.66
CA TYR A 24 2.24 -12.80 17.48
C TYR A 24 3.68 -13.18 17.08
N PRO A 25 4.62 -13.20 18.05
CA PRO A 25 6.05 -13.34 17.79
C PRO A 25 6.44 -14.57 16.96
N ASP A 26 5.80 -15.71 17.23
CA ASP A 26 6.14 -16.98 16.56
C ASP A 26 5.35 -17.25 15.27
N LYS A 27 4.44 -16.35 14.90
CA LYS A 27 3.52 -16.52 13.77
C LYS A 27 4.00 -15.83 12.50
N TYR A 28 4.48 -14.60 12.59
CA TYR A 28 4.75 -13.75 11.44
C TYR A 28 6.24 -13.47 11.27
N TYR A 29 6.74 -13.67 10.04
CA TYR A 29 8.15 -13.45 9.70
C TYR A 29 8.28 -12.51 8.50
N ARG A 30 9.32 -11.68 8.46
CA ARG A 30 9.62 -10.84 7.30
C ARG A 30 9.93 -11.73 6.08
N TYR A 31 9.27 -11.45 4.95
CA TYR A 31 9.38 -12.23 3.70
C TYR A 31 9.70 -11.34 2.49
N GLY A 32 10.66 -10.44 2.68
CA GLY A 32 11.12 -9.49 1.66
C GLY A 32 10.01 -8.58 1.15
N ARG A 33 10.06 -8.23 -0.15
CA ARG A 33 9.09 -7.35 -0.82
C ARG A 33 8.32 -8.05 -1.94
N LEU A 34 7.18 -7.50 -2.32
CA LEU A 34 6.39 -7.97 -3.46
C LEU A 34 7.25 -8.06 -4.73
N PRO A 35 7.16 -9.16 -5.49
CA PRO A 35 7.98 -9.38 -6.67
C PRO A 35 7.65 -8.36 -7.77
N ARG A 36 6.35 -8.14 -8.00
CA ARG A 36 5.84 -7.15 -8.95
C ARG A 36 5.70 -5.79 -8.29
N LYS A 37 6.18 -4.75 -8.98
CA LYS A 37 6.00 -3.36 -8.57
C LYS A 37 4.54 -2.96 -8.79
N ARG A 38 3.95 -2.24 -7.84
CA ARG A 38 2.64 -1.57 -8.00
C ARG A 38 2.86 -0.19 -8.59
N LYS A 39 1.86 0.32 -9.32
CA LYS A 39 1.85 1.66 -9.90
C LYS A 39 0.95 2.56 -9.05
N LEU A 40 1.45 3.72 -8.65
CA LEU A 40 0.68 4.82 -8.08
C LEU A 40 0.71 5.97 -9.10
N ILE A 41 -0.45 6.54 -9.41
CA ILE A 41 -0.57 7.65 -10.37
C ILE A 41 -0.76 8.91 -9.55
N THR A 42 0.13 9.89 -9.71
CA THR A 42 0.03 11.20 -9.06
C THR A 42 -0.01 12.30 -10.12
N SER A 43 -0.28 13.54 -9.71
CA SER A 43 -0.17 14.73 -10.57
C SER A 43 1.23 14.93 -11.15
N PHE A 44 2.27 14.40 -10.49
CA PHE A 44 3.66 14.41 -10.95
C PHE A 44 4.02 13.23 -11.87
N GLY A 45 3.03 12.44 -12.28
CA GLY A 45 3.20 11.27 -13.14
C GLY A 45 3.22 9.93 -12.41
N PRO A 46 3.44 8.82 -13.15
CA PRO A 46 3.34 7.48 -12.59
C PRO A 46 4.59 7.10 -11.78
N THR A 47 4.37 6.64 -10.56
CA THR A 47 5.38 6.11 -9.66
C THR A 47 5.25 4.61 -9.46
N ARG A 48 6.38 3.88 -9.42
CA ARG A 48 6.40 2.43 -9.17
C ARG A 48 6.99 2.12 -7.79
N TYR A 49 6.28 1.34 -6.98
CA TYR A 49 6.69 0.98 -5.62
C TYR A 49 6.52 -0.52 -5.34
N ARG A 50 7.15 -1.02 -4.26
CA ARG A 50 7.00 -2.39 -3.75
C ARG A 50 6.69 -2.33 -2.27
N LEU A 51 5.70 -3.12 -1.84
CA LEU A 51 5.40 -3.27 -0.42
C LEU A 51 6.14 -4.48 0.17
N ALA A 52 6.42 -4.41 1.46
CA ALA A 52 6.90 -5.50 2.27
C ALA A 52 5.86 -6.63 2.33
N ARG A 53 6.36 -7.82 2.66
CA ARG A 53 5.55 -9.03 2.84
C ARG A 53 5.89 -9.67 4.17
N LEU A 54 4.88 -10.25 4.79
CA LEU A 54 5.01 -11.17 5.90
C LEU A 54 4.65 -12.58 5.45
N TYR A 55 5.37 -13.55 6.00
CA TYR A 55 5.02 -14.96 5.95
C TYR A 55 4.27 -15.32 7.23
N ASP A 56 3.09 -15.89 7.09
CA ASP A 56 2.31 -16.47 8.18
C ASP A 56 2.62 -17.96 8.26
N ARG A 57 3.28 -18.36 9.36
CA ARG A 57 3.67 -19.75 9.60
C ARG A 57 2.49 -20.69 9.79
N GLN A 58 1.38 -20.21 10.35
CA GLN A 58 0.20 -21.04 10.61
C GLN A 58 -0.55 -21.33 9.31
N SER A 59 -0.82 -20.30 8.50
CA SER A 59 -1.55 -20.47 7.24
C SER A 59 -0.65 -20.84 6.05
N LYS A 60 0.68 -20.83 6.22
CA LYS A 60 1.70 -21.01 5.17
C LYS A 60 1.50 -20.05 3.99
N LYS A 61 0.99 -18.84 4.25
CA LYS A 61 0.69 -17.83 3.23
C LYS A 61 1.60 -16.61 3.38
N VAL A 62 1.91 -16.02 2.24
CA VAL A 62 2.61 -14.73 2.16
C VAL A 62 1.59 -13.64 1.85
N PHE A 63 1.61 -12.55 2.59
CA PHE A 63 0.73 -11.42 2.37
C PHE A 63 1.45 -10.09 2.59
N SER A 64 0.91 -9.00 2.06
CA SER A 64 1.41 -7.65 2.36
C SER A 64 0.63 -7.07 3.55
N PRO A 65 1.30 -6.76 4.68
CA PRO A 65 0.63 -6.34 5.90
C PRO A 65 -0.10 -5.01 5.72
N LEU A 66 0.52 -4.05 5.01
CA LEU A 66 -0.09 -2.75 4.76
C LEU A 66 -1.34 -2.85 3.86
N ILE A 67 -1.35 -3.73 2.85
CA ILE A 67 -2.56 -3.98 2.04
C ILE A 67 -3.70 -4.51 2.90
N LYS A 68 -3.38 -5.45 3.80
CA LYS A 68 -4.37 -6.08 4.68
C LYS A 68 -4.92 -5.09 5.73
N LYS A 69 -4.06 -4.24 6.30
CA LYS A 69 -4.46 -3.22 7.30
C LYS A 69 -5.33 -2.13 6.69
N LEU A 70 -4.98 -1.67 5.49
CA LEU A 70 -5.72 -0.60 4.80
C LEU A 70 -6.99 -1.10 4.09
N SER A 71 -7.29 -2.41 4.17
CA SER A 71 -8.42 -3.03 3.46
C SER A 71 -8.48 -2.62 1.99
N ILE A 72 -7.32 -2.47 1.34
CA ILE A 72 -7.25 -2.05 -0.06
C ILE A 72 -7.82 -3.19 -0.89
N LEU A 73 -9.08 -3.06 -1.28
CA LEU A 73 -9.74 -4.01 -2.16
C LEU A 73 -8.93 -4.08 -3.46
N PRO A 74 -8.59 -5.29 -3.95
CA PRO A 74 -7.76 -5.46 -5.13
C PRO A 74 -8.28 -4.72 -6.37
N HIS A 75 -9.59 -4.45 -6.45
CA HIS A 75 -10.28 -4.00 -7.67
C HIS A 75 -11.21 -2.79 -7.47
N LYS A 76 -11.29 -2.15 -6.28
CA LYS A 76 -12.04 -0.89 -6.17
C LYS A 76 -11.12 0.27 -6.47
N HIS A 77 -11.22 0.71 -7.71
CA HIS A 77 -10.61 1.89 -8.29
C HIS A 77 -10.66 3.07 -7.31
N TYR A 78 -9.47 3.53 -6.92
CA TYR A 78 -9.21 4.79 -6.24
C TYR A 78 -9.44 5.97 -7.21
N GLN A 79 -10.56 5.94 -7.95
CA GLN A 79 -10.89 6.96 -8.95
C GLN A 79 -11.96 7.92 -8.43
N ARG A 80 -12.88 7.50 -7.54
CA ARG A 80 -13.96 8.41 -7.10
C ARG A 80 -13.48 9.46 -6.09
N GLY A 81 -12.74 9.07 -5.06
CA GLY A 81 -12.28 9.99 -4.02
C GLY A 81 -11.12 10.92 -4.43
N ALA A 82 -10.23 10.46 -5.31
CA ALA A 82 -9.14 11.30 -5.83
C ALA A 82 -9.61 12.31 -6.89
N LEU A 83 -10.70 12.00 -7.60
CA LEU A 83 -11.33 12.92 -8.56
C LEU A 83 -12.05 14.06 -7.83
N GLU A 84 -12.72 13.78 -6.70
CA GLU A 84 -13.34 14.83 -5.88
C GLU A 84 -12.30 15.76 -5.24
N ALA A 85 -11.14 15.23 -4.82
CA ALA A 85 -10.05 16.06 -4.28
C ALA A 85 -9.28 16.88 -5.35
N ALA A 86 -9.37 16.49 -6.63
CA ALA A 86 -8.77 17.20 -7.76
C ALA A 86 -9.78 18.09 -8.51
N GLY A 87 -11.07 18.03 -8.15
CA GLY A 87 -12.16 18.78 -8.76
C GLY A 87 -12.19 20.23 -8.30
N GLY A 88 -11.23 21.02 -8.78
CA GLY A 88 -11.46 22.45 -8.94
C GLY A 88 -12.78 22.67 -9.70
N LYS A 89 -13.59 23.61 -9.20
CA LYS A 89 -14.85 24.12 -9.76
C LYS A 89 -15.11 23.69 -11.22
N VAL A 90 -16.01 22.73 -11.41
CA VAL A 90 -16.65 22.53 -12.71
C VAL A 90 -17.76 23.58 -12.81
N PHE A 91 -17.50 24.65 -13.55
CA PHE A 91 -18.57 25.52 -14.04
C PHE A 91 -19.32 24.74 -15.13
N TYR A 92 -20.58 24.39 -14.89
CA TYR A 92 -21.49 24.07 -15.97
C TYR A 92 -21.95 25.40 -16.57
N GLN A 93 -21.46 25.73 -17.76
CA GLN A 93 -22.01 26.80 -18.57
C GLN A 93 -22.96 26.19 -19.61
N THR A 94 -24.20 26.71 -19.56
CA THR A 94 -25.35 26.53 -20.48
C THR A 94 -26.02 25.18 -20.55
#